data_AF-A0A358QRU7-F1
#
_entry.id   AF-A0A358QRU7-F1
#
_cell.length_a   1.000
_cell.length_b   1.000
_cell.length_c   1.000
_cell.angle_alpha   90.00
_cell.angle_beta   90.00
_cell.angle_gamma   90.00
#
_symmetry.space_group_name_H-M   'P 1'
#
loop_
_entity.id
_entity.type
_entity.pdbx_description
1 polymer ?
#
loop_
_entity_poly.entity_id
_entity_poly.type
_entity_poly.pdbx_seq_one_letter_code
_entity_poly.pdbx_strand_id
1 'polypeptide(L)'
;MTGDVVNDFCIQAATVNGSGSQSSNLVITKALFHMGIPVAAKNVFPSNIEGQPTWYDIRVTPQGHQARKRTVDILIAMNPATWERDAANVRPGGAIIHEATLPRLGAAARDDVSWYPVPFARLAREKLEAKPDLRKYLQNMIYVGVLAELIGLDPVAIERGVRDQFRTKPKAADLNLDAIRIGVDYTRETLAKNDPFRVAAMDGTRGLVLLDGNHAAALGSLMAGCTVLAWYPITPSSSLCEAFIDYAERFRVDPSSGERRSVAIQAEDELAAIGIVLGAGWAGARAMTATSGPGISLMAELTGLGYYAEIPAVIFDIQRVGPSTGLPTRTMQGDVSFVHTLSHGDTRHPVLLPGTVTEVYEDAQRAFDLAERLQTPVFVLTDLDLG
;
A
#
# COMPACT_ATOMS: atom_id res chain seq x y z
N MET A 1 9.92 -31.65 -17.61
CA MET A 1 10.14 -31.31 -16.19
C MET A 1 10.66 -29.89 -16.14
N THR A 2 9.77 -28.92 -16.00
CA THR A 2 10.15 -27.52 -15.74
C THR A 2 10.59 -27.44 -14.29
N GLY A 3 11.82 -26.95 -14.06
CA GLY A 3 12.38 -26.84 -12.71
C GLY A 3 11.60 -25.88 -11.81
N ASP A 4 11.89 -25.94 -10.51
CA ASP A 4 11.25 -25.08 -9.50
C ASP A 4 11.49 -23.60 -9.81
N VAL A 5 10.45 -22.78 -9.61
CA VAL A 5 10.50 -21.32 -9.65
C VAL A 5 10.57 -20.81 -8.23
N VAL A 6 11.79 -20.49 -7.77
CA VAL A 6 12.06 -20.09 -6.39
C VAL A 6 12.17 -18.57 -6.27
N ASN A 7 11.41 -17.96 -5.36
CA ASN A 7 11.44 -16.54 -5.03
C ASN A 7 11.22 -15.55 -6.20
N ASP A 8 10.89 -15.97 -7.42
CA ASP A 8 10.65 -15.08 -8.58
C ASP A 8 9.29 -15.33 -9.25
N PHE A 9 8.24 -14.76 -8.65
CA PHE A 9 6.87 -14.87 -9.16
C PHE A 9 6.00 -13.72 -8.63
N CYS A 10 4.76 -13.65 -9.11
CA CYS A 10 3.75 -12.70 -8.69
C CYS A 10 2.50 -13.44 -8.21
N ILE A 11 2.10 -13.16 -6.97
CA ILE A 11 0.82 -13.61 -6.42
C ILE A 11 -0.20 -12.49 -6.64
N GLN A 12 -1.38 -12.83 -7.16
CA GLN A 12 -2.50 -11.90 -7.24
C GLN A 12 -3.67 -12.46 -6.44
N ALA A 13 -4.16 -11.71 -5.46
CA ALA A 13 -5.40 -12.01 -4.74
C ALA A 13 -6.56 -11.20 -5.34
N ALA A 14 -7.47 -11.87 -6.04
CA ALA A 14 -8.70 -11.30 -6.57
C ALA A 14 -9.85 -11.56 -5.59
N THR A 15 -10.28 -10.51 -4.89
CA THR A 15 -11.23 -10.59 -3.77
C THR A 15 -12.36 -9.56 -3.91
N VAL A 16 -13.30 -9.57 -2.97
CA VAL A 16 -14.37 -8.57 -2.89
C VAL A 16 -13.91 -7.43 -1.99
N ASN A 17 -14.10 -6.17 -2.43
CA ASN A 17 -13.79 -5.00 -1.62
C ASN A 17 -14.60 -5.03 -0.30
N GLY A 18 -13.96 -4.71 0.82
CA GLY A 18 -14.56 -4.85 2.15
C GLY A 18 -14.55 -6.27 2.74
N SER A 19 -13.96 -7.27 2.08
CA SER A 19 -13.84 -8.63 2.65
C SER A 19 -12.74 -8.78 3.72
N GLY A 20 -11.94 -7.73 3.99
CA GLY A 20 -10.77 -7.80 4.86
C GLY A 20 -9.54 -8.46 4.23
N SER A 21 -9.52 -8.62 2.90
CA SER A 21 -8.42 -9.24 2.17
C SER A 21 -7.10 -8.47 2.27
N GLN A 22 -7.13 -7.14 2.40
CA GLN A 22 -5.93 -6.32 2.60
C GLN A 22 -5.08 -6.81 3.78
N SER A 23 -5.70 -7.09 4.93
CA SER A 23 -4.98 -7.60 6.11
C SER A 23 -4.34 -8.96 5.85
N SER A 24 -5.01 -9.83 5.10
CA SER A 24 -4.49 -11.17 4.76
C SER A 24 -3.31 -11.08 3.79
N ASN A 25 -3.39 -10.20 2.79
CA ASN A 25 -2.28 -9.95 1.86
C ASN A 25 -1.08 -9.29 2.54
N LEU A 26 -1.30 -8.36 3.48
CA LEU A 26 -0.23 -7.77 4.28
C LEU A 26 0.46 -8.82 5.16
N VAL A 27 -0.26 -9.81 5.68
CA VAL A 27 0.36 -10.95 6.40
C VAL A 27 1.28 -11.75 5.47
N ILE A 28 0.85 -12.05 4.24
CA ILE A 28 1.70 -12.73 3.24
C ILE A 28 2.95 -11.90 2.94
N THR A 29 2.78 -10.61 2.65
CA THR A 29 3.89 -9.68 2.37
C THR A 29 4.88 -9.63 3.53
N LYS A 30 4.40 -9.50 4.77
CA LYS A 30 5.25 -9.46 5.97
C LYS A 30 5.96 -10.79 6.21
N ALA A 31 5.29 -11.93 6.00
CA ALA A 31 5.91 -13.25 6.14
C ALA A 31 7.06 -13.42 5.14
N LEU A 32 6.84 -13.09 3.86
CA LEU A 32 7.89 -13.10 2.84
C LEU A 32 9.08 -12.20 3.21
N PHE A 33 8.79 -10.98 3.67
CA PHE A 33 9.80 -10.04 4.13
C PHE A 33 10.63 -10.60 5.31
N HIS A 34 9.98 -11.26 6.27
CA HIS A 34 10.62 -11.88 7.44
C HIS A 34 11.44 -13.12 7.09
N MET A 35 11.13 -13.80 5.99
CA MET A 35 12.00 -14.84 5.40
C MET A 35 13.21 -14.26 4.66
N GLY A 36 13.37 -12.93 4.67
CA GLY A 36 14.48 -12.26 4.02
C GLY A 36 14.25 -11.97 2.54
N ILE A 37 13.05 -12.23 2.01
CA ILE A 37 12.77 -12.15 0.57
C ILE A 37 12.25 -10.74 0.25
N PRO A 38 12.91 -10.00 -0.66
CA PRO A 38 12.37 -8.71 -1.12
C PRO A 38 11.00 -8.90 -1.78
N VAL A 39 10.08 -8.02 -1.40
CA VAL A 39 8.68 -8.09 -1.81
C VAL A 39 8.16 -6.69 -2.11
N ALA A 40 7.35 -6.57 -3.16
CA ALA A 40 6.62 -5.36 -3.49
C ALA A 40 5.14 -5.69 -3.59
N ALA A 41 4.32 -4.96 -2.84
CA ALA A 41 2.90 -5.21 -2.73
C ALA A 41 2.12 -4.02 -3.28
N LYS A 42 1.03 -4.29 -4.01
CA LYS A 42 0.19 -3.24 -4.58
C LYS A 42 -1.28 -3.59 -4.52
N ASN A 43 -2.06 -2.66 -3.98
CA ASN A 43 -3.50 -2.77 -3.92
C ASN A 43 -4.15 -2.05 -5.12
N VAL A 44 -5.06 -2.73 -5.80
CA VAL A 44 -5.87 -2.20 -6.90
C VAL A 44 -7.33 -2.35 -6.56
N PHE A 45 -7.94 -1.25 -6.17
CA PHE A 45 -9.35 -1.19 -5.82
C PHE A 45 -10.05 -0.15 -6.69
N PRO A 46 -11.34 -0.36 -7.00
CA PRO A 46 -12.16 0.66 -7.61
C PRO A 46 -12.50 1.76 -6.60
N SER A 47 -12.93 2.92 -7.09
CA SER A 47 -13.37 4.05 -6.26
C SER A 47 -14.75 3.78 -5.65
N ASN A 48 -14.86 2.78 -4.78
CA ASN A 48 -16.08 2.44 -4.08
C ASN A 48 -15.77 1.93 -2.65
N ILE A 49 -16.78 1.95 -1.79
CA ILE A 49 -16.60 1.61 -0.38
C ILE A 49 -16.59 0.08 -0.18
N GLU A 50 -17.52 -0.67 -0.80
CA GLU A 50 -17.57 -2.14 -0.68
C GLU A 50 -18.16 -2.85 -1.92
N GLY A 51 -17.89 -4.15 -2.07
CA GLY A 51 -18.64 -5.05 -2.95
C GLY A 51 -18.14 -5.22 -4.38
N GLN A 52 -17.29 -4.31 -4.88
CA GLN A 52 -16.67 -4.46 -6.20
C GLN A 52 -15.37 -5.28 -6.13
N PRO A 53 -14.90 -5.82 -7.25
CA PRO A 53 -13.65 -6.57 -7.28
C PRO A 53 -12.42 -5.74 -6.91
N THR A 54 -11.53 -6.34 -6.13
CA THR A 54 -10.25 -5.75 -5.70
C THR A 54 -9.15 -6.76 -5.95
N TRP A 55 -8.03 -6.29 -6.51
CA TRP A 55 -6.85 -7.10 -6.77
C TRP A 55 -5.71 -6.63 -5.88
N TYR A 56 -4.97 -7.57 -5.31
CA TYR A 56 -3.78 -7.27 -4.56
C TYR A 56 -2.62 -8.07 -5.14
N ASP A 57 -1.66 -7.37 -5.72
CA ASP A 57 -0.47 -7.97 -6.33
C ASP A 57 0.66 -8.02 -5.31
N ILE A 58 1.36 -9.15 -5.23
CA ILE A 58 2.54 -9.36 -4.39
C ILE A 58 3.65 -9.90 -5.30
N ARG A 59 4.58 -9.02 -5.67
CA ARG A 59 5.76 -9.35 -6.46
C ARG A 59 6.85 -9.86 -5.51
N VAL A 60 7.24 -11.12 -5.71
CA VAL A 60 8.34 -11.78 -5.00
C VAL A 60 9.51 -11.87 -5.97
N THR A 61 10.67 -11.36 -5.58
CA THR A 61 11.87 -11.36 -6.42
C THR A 61 13.14 -11.19 -5.57
N PRO A 62 14.19 -11.99 -5.79
CA PRO A 62 15.44 -11.82 -5.05
C PRO A 62 16.17 -10.50 -5.38
N GLN A 63 15.86 -9.87 -6.51
CA GLN A 63 16.44 -8.60 -6.95
C GLN A 63 15.70 -7.37 -6.40
N GLY A 64 14.58 -7.54 -5.69
CA GLY A 64 13.82 -6.41 -5.14
C GLY A 64 13.14 -5.52 -6.18
N HIS A 65 12.82 -6.04 -7.37
CA HIS A 65 12.02 -5.28 -8.34
C HIS A 65 10.65 -4.90 -7.78
N GLN A 66 10.34 -3.61 -7.83
CA GLN A 66 9.10 -3.05 -7.29
C GLN A 66 7.94 -3.08 -8.29
N ALA A 67 8.24 -3.06 -9.59
CA ALA A 67 7.24 -3.02 -10.64
C ALA A 67 6.43 -4.33 -10.71
N ARG A 68 5.13 -4.17 -10.99
CA ARG A 68 4.25 -5.31 -11.26
C ARG A 68 4.62 -6.01 -12.54
N LYS A 69 4.48 -7.34 -12.52
CA LYS A 69 4.45 -8.14 -13.75
C LYS A 69 3.12 -7.96 -14.47
N ARG A 70 3.17 -8.04 -15.81
CA ARG A 70 1.97 -8.09 -16.65
C ARG A 70 1.19 -9.40 -16.47
N THR A 71 1.88 -10.50 -16.18
CA THR A 71 1.30 -11.83 -16.04
C THR A 71 1.18 -12.23 -14.57
N VAL A 72 0.11 -12.93 -14.23
CA VAL A 72 -0.10 -13.52 -12.90
C VAL A 72 0.52 -14.93 -12.89
N ASP A 73 1.36 -15.20 -11.88
CA ASP A 73 2.00 -16.50 -11.71
C ASP A 73 1.15 -17.40 -10.79
N ILE A 74 0.65 -16.85 -9.69
CA ILE A 74 -0.27 -17.51 -8.75
C ILE A 74 -1.50 -16.61 -8.54
N LEU A 75 -2.69 -17.13 -8.83
CA LEU A 75 -3.95 -16.46 -8.57
C LEU A 75 -4.62 -17.06 -7.32
N ILE A 76 -5.05 -16.20 -6.40
CA ILE A 76 -6.01 -16.52 -5.34
C ILE A 76 -7.33 -15.86 -5.72
N ALA A 77 -8.32 -16.65 -6.10
CA ALA A 77 -9.60 -16.13 -6.56
C ALA A 77 -10.73 -16.43 -5.57
N MET A 78 -11.21 -15.35 -4.97
CA MET A 78 -12.32 -15.34 -4.02
C MET A 78 -13.51 -14.53 -4.56
N ASN A 79 -13.38 -13.91 -5.73
CA ASN A 79 -14.40 -13.07 -6.32
C ASN A 79 -15.12 -13.75 -7.49
N PRO A 80 -16.41 -14.10 -7.36
CA PRO A 80 -17.16 -14.73 -8.45
C PRO A 80 -17.38 -13.80 -9.65
N ALA A 81 -17.41 -12.47 -9.45
CA ALA A 81 -17.77 -11.52 -10.50
C ALA A 81 -16.70 -11.39 -11.60
N THR A 82 -15.44 -11.67 -11.29
CA THR A 82 -14.31 -11.53 -12.21
C THR A 82 -13.52 -12.82 -12.41
N TRP A 83 -13.94 -13.90 -11.75
CA TRP A 83 -13.26 -15.19 -11.71
C TRP A 83 -12.78 -15.70 -13.08
N GLU A 84 -13.66 -15.78 -14.08
CA GLU A 84 -13.28 -16.31 -15.40
C GLU A 84 -12.20 -15.48 -16.07
N ARG A 85 -12.29 -14.15 -15.96
CA ARG A 85 -11.31 -13.21 -16.51
C ARG A 85 -9.99 -13.28 -15.75
N ASP A 86 -10.05 -13.34 -14.42
CA ASP A 86 -8.86 -13.41 -13.58
C ASP A 86 -8.11 -14.72 -13.83
N ALA A 87 -8.83 -15.85 -13.95
CA ALA A 87 -8.26 -17.14 -14.33
C ALA A 87 -7.63 -17.13 -15.73
N ALA A 88 -8.20 -16.40 -16.68
CA ALA A 88 -7.63 -16.23 -18.02
C ALA A 88 -6.30 -15.45 -18.01
N ASN A 89 -6.08 -14.57 -17.03
CA ASN A 89 -4.87 -13.74 -16.93
C ASN A 89 -3.66 -14.49 -16.33
N VAL A 90 -3.86 -15.71 -15.83
CA VAL A 90 -2.77 -16.54 -15.29
C VAL A 90 -1.92 -17.08 -16.43
N ARG A 91 -0.60 -17.01 -16.32
CA ARG A 91 0.28 -17.52 -17.36
C ARG A 91 0.16 -19.06 -17.50
N PRO A 92 0.44 -19.64 -18.68
CA PRO A 92 0.66 -21.08 -18.80
C PRO A 92 1.71 -21.58 -17.79
N GLY A 93 1.45 -22.71 -17.14
CA GLY A 93 2.24 -23.24 -16.02
C GLY A 93 2.03 -22.50 -14.69
N GLY A 94 1.11 -21.55 -14.63
CA GLY A 94 0.70 -20.85 -13.40
C GLY A 94 -0.16 -21.71 -12.47
N ALA A 95 -0.48 -21.15 -11.30
CA ALA A 95 -1.31 -21.81 -10.29
C ALA A 95 -2.56 -20.99 -9.97
N ILE A 96 -3.69 -21.67 -9.73
CA ILE A 96 -4.97 -21.07 -9.39
C ILE A 96 -5.53 -21.72 -8.13
N ILE A 97 -5.55 -20.95 -7.03
CA ILE A 97 -6.21 -21.28 -5.78
C ILE A 97 -7.57 -20.60 -5.79
N HIS A 98 -8.66 -21.36 -5.63
CA HIS A 98 -10.00 -20.79 -5.79
C HIS A 98 -11.05 -21.42 -4.90
N GLU A 99 -12.13 -20.67 -4.66
CA GLU A 99 -13.33 -21.22 -4.01
C GLU A 99 -13.90 -22.38 -4.86
N ALA A 100 -14.03 -23.56 -4.26
CA ALA A 100 -14.37 -24.81 -4.94
C ALA A 100 -15.74 -24.79 -5.62
N THR A 101 -16.65 -23.92 -5.18
CA THR A 101 -17.98 -23.76 -5.79
C THR A 101 -17.95 -22.97 -7.09
N LEU A 102 -16.84 -22.29 -7.43
CA LEU A 102 -16.70 -21.56 -8.69
C LEU A 102 -16.53 -22.55 -9.85
N PRO A 103 -17.40 -22.49 -10.88
CA PRO A 103 -17.34 -23.43 -12.00
C PRO A 103 -16.12 -23.18 -12.88
N ARG A 104 -15.58 -24.27 -13.44
CA ARG A 104 -14.50 -24.23 -14.45
C ARG A 104 -15.11 -24.31 -15.85
N LEU A 105 -15.70 -23.20 -16.27
CA LEU A 105 -16.34 -23.05 -17.57
C LEU A 105 -15.70 -21.87 -18.33
N GLY A 106 -15.94 -21.79 -19.63
CA GLY A 106 -15.49 -20.67 -20.45
C GLY A 106 -13.98 -20.45 -20.38
N ALA A 107 -13.56 -19.22 -20.07
CA ALA A 107 -12.15 -18.86 -19.98
C ALA A 107 -11.40 -19.52 -18.81
N ALA A 108 -12.13 -20.10 -17.84
CA ALA A 108 -11.58 -20.88 -16.74
C ALA A 108 -11.46 -22.40 -17.07
N ALA A 109 -11.87 -22.86 -18.25
CA ALA A 109 -11.68 -24.24 -18.69
C ALA A 109 -10.29 -24.42 -19.31
N ARG A 110 -9.25 -24.44 -18.47
CA ARG A 110 -7.84 -24.50 -18.89
C ARG A 110 -7.12 -25.72 -18.34
N ASP A 111 -6.34 -26.38 -19.18
CA ASP A 111 -5.54 -27.57 -18.82
C ASP A 111 -4.04 -27.26 -18.67
N ASP A 112 -3.63 -26.03 -18.98
CA ASP A 112 -2.24 -25.57 -18.94
C ASP A 112 -1.84 -24.90 -17.62
N VAL A 113 -2.70 -24.96 -16.60
CA VAL A 113 -2.47 -24.37 -15.26
C VAL A 113 -2.76 -25.39 -14.16
N SER A 114 -2.12 -25.17 -13.01
CA SER A 114 -2.32 -25.98 -11.81
C SER A 114 -3.52 -25.48 -11.01
N TRP A 115 -4.48 -26.37 -10.73
CA TRP A 115 -5.72 -26.01 -10.07
C TRP A 115 -5.83 -26.53 -8.64
N TYR A 116 -6.12 -25.64 -7.70
CA TYR A 116 -6.34 -25.93 -6.29
C TYR A 116 -7.74 -25.46 -5.85
N PRO A 117 -8.77 -26.31 -6.00
CA PRO A 117 -10.10 -26.00 -5.50
C PRO A 117 -10.13 -26.15 -3.98
N VAL A 118 -10.55 -25.10 -3.27
CA VAL A 118 -10.64 -25.08 -1.81
C VAL A 118 -12.02 -24.61 -1.40
N PRO A 119 -12.77 -25.35 -0.57
CA PRO A 119 -14.10 -24.96 -0.15
C PRO A 119 -14.04 -23.94 1.00
N PHE A 120 -13.49 -22.75 0.76
CA PHE A 120 -13.18 -21.75 1.80
C PHE A 120 -14.39 -21.37 2.65
N ALA A 121 -15.52 -21.07 2.02
CA ALA A 121 -16.76 -20.73 2.73
C ALA A 121 -17.24 -21.88 3.64
N ARG A 122 -17.08 -23.13 3.17
CA ARG A 122 -17.43 -24.32 3.95
C ARG A 122 -16.49 -24.50 5.13
N LEU A 123 -15.17 -24.40 4.91
CA LEU A 123 -14.16 -24.52 5.96
C LEU A 123 -14.36 -23.44 7.03
N ALA A 124 -14.60 -22.19 6.62
CA ALA A 124 -14.88 -21.10 7.55
C ALA A 124 -16.15 -21.37 8.38
N ARG A 125 -17.20 -21.96 7.79
CA ARG A 125 -18.44 -22.29 8.50
C ARG A 125 -18.27 -23.46 9.48
N GLU A 126 -17.54 -24.50 9.08
CA GLU A 126 -17.43 -25.77 9.81
C GLU A 126 -16.32 -25.77 10.87
N LYS A 127 -15.21 -25.06 10.63
CA LYS A 127 -14.02 -25.12 11.48
C LYS A 127 -13.74 -23.85 12.29
N LEU A 128 -14.37 -22.69 11.98
CA LEU A 128 -14.20 -21.46 12.77
C LEU A 128 -15.35 -21.25 13.77
N GLU A 129 -14.99 -21.19 15.04
CA GLU A 129 -15.86 -20.81 16.16
C GLU A 129 -16.00 -19.28 16.26
N ALA A 130 -16.61 -18.66 15.25
CA ALA A 130 -16.81 -17.21 15.18
C ALA A 130 -18.23 -16.85 14.72
N LYS A 131 -18.69 -15.64 15.02
CA LYS A 131 -19.96 -15.11 14.49
C LYS A 131 -19.90 -15.00 12.96
N PRO A 132 -21.03 -15.08 12.23
CA PRO A 132 -21.06 -15.04 10.77
C PRO A 132 -20.26 -13.88 10.14
N ASP A 133 -20.41 -12.66 10.66
CA ASP A 133 -19.70 -11.49 10.13
C ASP A 133 -18.19 -11.61 10.30
N LEU A 134 -17.73 -12.14 11.44
CA LEU A 134 -16.31 -12.36 11.69
C LEU A 134 -15.74 -13.50 10.86
N ARG A 135 -16.53 -14.56 10.61
CA ARG A 135 -16.13 -15.66 9.71
C ARG A 135 -15.83 -15.17 8.29
N LYS A 136 -16.60 -14.20 7.79
CA LYS A 136 -16.37 -13.60 6.46
C LYS A 136 -14.96 -12.99 6.35
N TYR A 137 -14.50 -12.30 7.39
CA TYR A 137 -13.15 -11.73 7.42
C TYR A 137 -12.07 -12.81 7.60
N LEU A 138 -12.29 -13.76 8.50
CA LEU A 138 -11.34 -14.84 8.78
C LEU A 138 -11.19 -15.84 7.63
N GLN A 139 -12.19 -15.96 6.75
CA GLN A 139 -12.12 -16.80 5.55
C GLN A 139 -10.89 -16.48 4.69
N ASN A 140 -10.49 -15.20 4.61
CA ASN A 140 -9.31 -14.80 3.85
C ASN A 140 -8.00 -15.31 4.46
N MET A 141 -7.95 -15.52 5.79
CA MET A 141 -6.78 -16.14 6.42
C MET A 141 -6.65 -17.63 6.12
N ILE A 142 -7.74 -18.31 5.74
CA ILE A 142 -7.67 -19.70 5.30
C ILE A 142 -6.86 -19.79 3.99
N TYR A 143 -7.05 -18.87 3.04
CA TYR A 143 -6.23 -18.89 1.82
C TYR A 143 -4.76 -18.55 2.10
N VAL A 144 -4.47 -17.74 3.13
CA VAL A 144 -3.08 -17.48 3.56
C VAL A 144 -2.42 -18.79 3.96
N GLY A 145 -3.12 -19.63 4.74
CA GLY A 145 -2.64 -20.97 5.10
C GLY A 145 -2.47 -21.91 3.92
N VAL A 146 -3.42 -21.91 2.98
CA VAL A 146 -3.31 -22.72 1.74
C VAL A 146 -2.10 -22.30 0.91
N LEU A 147 -1.97 -21.00 0.64
CA LEU A 147 -0.84 -20.47 -0.10
C LEU A 147 0.48 -20.79 0.60
N ALA A 148 0.54 -20.58 1.91
CA ALA A 148 1.72 -20.82 2.73
C ALA A 148 2.24 -22.26 2.60
N GLU A 149 1.35 -23.24 2.75
CA GLU A 149 1.73 -24.64 2.58
C GLU A 149 2.11 -24.96 1.13
N LEU A 150 1.39 -24.41 0.14
CA LEU A 150 1.68 -24.65 -1.28
C LEU A 150 3.03 -24.10 -1.72
N ILE A 151 3.46 -22.93 -1.25
CA ILE A 151 4.73 -22.31 -1.66
C ILE A 151 5.87 -22.56 -0.67
N GLY A 152 5.60 -23.05 0.54
CA GLY A 152 6.60 -23.33 1.57
C GLY A 152 6.98 -22.13 2.43
N LEU A 153 6.03 -21.26 2.78
CA LEU A 153 6.27 -20.17 3.75
C LEU A 153 6.61 -20.76 5.13
N ASP A 154 7.63 -20.20 5.77
CA ASP A 154 8.03 -20.58 7.13
C ASP A 154 6.92 -20.24 8.15
N PRO A 155 6.40 -21.21 8.92
CA PRO A 155 5.41 -20.97 9.98
C PRO A 155 5.82 -19.86 10.96
N VAL A 156 7.11 -19.74 11.29
CA VAL A 156 7.60 -18.70 12.21
C VAL A 156 7.48 -17.31 11.58
N ALA A 157 7.79 -17.20 10.29
CA ALA A 157 7.65 -15.95 9.54
C ALA A 157 6.17 -15.55 9.37
N ILE A 158 5.28 -16.51 9.15
CA ILE A 158 3.83 -16.29 9.10
C ILE A 158 3.32 -15.77 10.44
N GLU A 159 3.69 -16.43 11.54
CA GLU A 159 3.28 -16.00 12.88
C GLU A 159 3.72 -14.57 13.16
N ARG A 160 4.98 -14.25 12.86
CA ARG A 160 5.51 -12.89 13.00
C ARG A 160 4.73 -11.90 12.13
N GLY A 161 4.42 -12.25 10.88
CA GLY A 161 3.61 -11.42 9.99
C GLY A 161 2.21 -11.12 10.53
N VAL A 162 1.54 -12.11 11.14
CA VAL A 162 0.23 -11.92 11.80
C VAL A 162 0.36 -11.02 13.02
N ARG A 163 1.34 -11.26 13.89
CA ARG A 163 1.55 -10.46 15.10
C ARG A 163 1.86 -8.99 14.76
N ASP A 164 2.65 -8.75 13.71
CA ASP A 164 2.95 -7.41 13.23
C ASP A 164 1.75 -6.70 12.61
N GLN A 165 0.86 -7.43 11.92
CA GLN A 165 -0.35 -6.87 11.33
C GLN A 165 -1.41 -6.52 12.39
N PHE A 166 -1.53 -7.32 13.44
CA PHE A 166 -2.53 -7.16 14.49
C PHE A 166 -1.91 -6.69 15.82
N ARG A 167 -0.84 -5.89 15.77
CA ARG A 167 -0.06 -5.45 16.92
C ARG A 167 -0.90 -4.81 18.02
N THR A 168 -1.90 -4.02 17.65
CA THR A 168 -2.82 -3.33 18.58
C THR A 168 -4.01 -4.20 19.01
N LYS A 169 -4.17 -5.41 18.44
CA LYS A 169 -5.31 -6.31 18.63
C LYS A 169 -4.84 -7.77 18.81
N PRO A 170 -4.15 -8.12 19.92
CA PRO A 170 -3.54 -9.44 20.10
C PRO A 170 -4.55 -10.61 20.03
N LYS A 171 -5.75 -10.45 20.57
CA LYS A 171 -6.82 -11.46 20.45
C LYS A 171 -7.25 -11.72 19.00
N ALA A 172 -7.20 -10.69 18.15
CA ALA A 172 -7.47 -10.87 16.73
C ALA A 172 -6.35 -11.68 16.07
N ALA A 173 -5.08 -11.46 16.45
CA ALA A 173 -3.96 -12.23 15.92
C ALA A 173 -4.14 -13.74 16.14
N ASP A 174 -4.56 -14.17 17.34
CA ASP A 174 -4.78 -15.59 17.65
C ASP A 174 -5.87 -16.21 16.75
N LEU A 175 -7.00 -15.53 16.59
CA LEU A 175 -8.09 -15.99 15.72
C LEU A 175 -7.66 -16.11 14.25
N ASN A 176 -6.81 -15.20 13.76
CA ASN A 176 -6.29 -15.25 12.40
C ASN A 176 -5.28 -16.40 12.24
N LEU A 177 -4.46 -16.70 13.26
CA LEU A 177 -3.56 -17.87 13.24
C LEU A 177 -4.33 -19.20 13.19
N ASP A 178 -5.42 -19.32 13.94
CA ASP A 178 -6.27 -20.51 13.87
C ASP A 178 -6.88 -20.71 12.48
N ALA A 179 -7.32 -19.62 11.83
CA ALA A 179 -7.81 -19.66 10.45
C ALA A 179 -6.71 -20.07 9.43
N ILE A 180 -5.47 -19.59 9.62
CA ILE A 180 -4.32 -20.02 8.80
C ILE A 180 -4.06 -21.51 8.98
N ARG A 181 -4.07 -22.02 10.22
CA ARG A 181 -3.85 -23.45 10.52
C ARG A 181 -4.86 -24.34 9.79
N ILE A 182 -6.14 -23.94 9.75
CA ILE A 182 -7.18 -24.65 8.98
C ILE A 182 -6.81 -24.79 7.50
N GLY A 183 -6.27 -23.73 6.89
CA GLY A 183 -5.84 -23.74 5.49
C GLY A 183 -4.62 -24.64 5.23
N VAL A 184 -3.66 -24.62 6.16
CA VAL A 184 -2.46 -25.48 6.14
C VAL A 184 -2.87 -26.96 6.21
N ASP A 185 -3.68 -27.32 7.21
CA ASP A 185 -4.10 -28.70 7.44
C ASP A 185 -4.89 -29.24 6.24
N TYR A 186 -5.84 -28.45 5.71
CA TYR A 186 -6.59 -28.83 4.52
C TYR A 186 -5.70 -29.11 3.31
N THR A 187 -4.67 -28.27 3.12
CA THR A 187 -3.72 -28.41 2.01
C THR A 187 -2.93 -29.70 2.13
N ARG A 188 -2.40 -30.01 3.32
CA ARG A 188 -1.65 -31.25 3.58
C ARG A 188 -2.49 -32.51 3.38
N GLU A 189 -3.75 -32.47 3.81
CA GLU A 189 -4.63 -33.63 3.78
C GLU A 189 -5.23 -33.89 2.40
N THR A 190 -5.47 -32.83 1.60
CA THR A 190 -6.35 -32.92 0.42
C THR A 190 -5.67 -32.52 -0.89
N LEU A 191 -4.72 -31.59 -0.87
CA LEU A 191 -4.18 -31.00 -2.09
C LEU A 191 -2.85 -31.67 -2.48
N ALA A 192 -2.78 -32.18 -3.71
CA ALA A 192 -1.53 -32.61 -4.31
C ALA A 192 -0.94 -31.44 -5.12
N LYS A 193 0.22 -30.93 -4.69
CA LYS A 193 0.87 -29.84 -5.40
C LYS A 193 1.42 -30.30 -6.76
N ASN A 194 1.16 -29.52 -7.80
CA ASN A 194 1.60 -29.77 -9.17
C ASN A 194 2.14 -28.52 -9.93
N ASP A 195 2.27 -27.38 -9.26
CA ASP A 195 2.91 -26.16 -9.81
C ASP A 195 4.41 -26.06 -9.43
N PRO A 196 5.23 -25.19 -10.06
CA PRO A 196 6.66 -25.09 -9.77
C PRO A 196 7.01 -24.07 -8.67
N PHE A 197 6.06 -23.32 -8.10
CA PHE A 197 6.36 -22.15 -7.27
C PHE A 197 6.74 -22.51 -5.83
N ARG A 198 7.84 -21.90 -5.37
CA ARG A 198 8.44 -22.12 -4.06
C ARG A 198 9.02 -20.83 -3.50
N VAL A 199 9.02 -20.70 -2.19
CA VAL A 199 9.86 -19.72 -1.50
C VAL A 199 11.02 -20.42 -0.80
N ALA A 200 12.14 -19.71 -0.66
CA ALA A 200 13.26 -20.12 0.14
C ALA A 200 13.80 -18.91 0.92
N ALA A 201 14.15 -19.11 2.18
CA ALA A 201 14.72 -18.04 3.00
C ALA A 201 16.02 -17.50 2.38
N MET A 202 16.24 -16.20 2.54
CA MET A 202 17.45 -15.51 2.06
C MET A 202 17.80 -14.32 2.98
N ASP A 203 18.81 -13.53 2.63
CA ASP A 203 19.25 -12.36 3.42
C ASP A 203 18.91 -11.01 2.75
N GLY A 204 18.02 -11.02 1.75
CA GLY A 204 17.72 -9.87 0.88
C GLY A 204 17.06 -8.68 1.58
N THR A 205 16.45 -8.87 2.75
CA THR A 205 15.81 -7.78 3.53
C THR A 205 16.60 -7.41 4.78
N ARG A 206 17.83 -7.92 4.95
CA ARG A 206 18.65 -7.61 6.13
C ARG A 206 18.93 -6.12 6.24
N GLY A 207 18.53 -5.52 7.38
CA GLY A 207 18.69 -4.09 7.62
C GLY A 207 17.68 -3.20 6.89
N LEU A 208 16.71 -3.79 6.19
CA LEU A 208 15.63 -3.06 5.54
C LEU A 208 14.38 -2.99 6.44
N VAL A 209 13.46 -2.11 6.07
CA VAL A 209 12.11 -2.02 6.63
C VAL A 209 11.10 -2.08 5.48
N LEU A 210 9.92 -2.62 5.73
CA LEU A 210 8.82 -2.63 4.77
C LEU A 210 8.01 -1.34 4.94
N LEU A 211 7.93 -0.52 3.89
CA LEU A 211 7.30 0.80 3.90
C LEU A 211 6.73 1.14 2.52
N ASP A 212 5.66 1.93 2.47
CA ASP A 212 5.17 2.59 1.25
C ASP A 212 5.64 4.05 1.16
N GLY A 213 5.39 4.69 0.01
CA GLY A 213 5.80 6.07 -0.29
C GLY A 213 5.21 7.11 0.66
N ASN A 214 3.93 7.01 1.01
CA ASN A 214 3.30 7.99 1.92
C ASN A 214 3.88 7.91 3.33
N HIS A 215 4.11 6.69 3.85
CA HIS A 215 4.80 6.53 5.13
C HIS A 215 6.27 6.95 5.05
N ALA A 216 6.95 6.74 3.93
CA ALA A 216 8.32 7.20 3.72
C ALA A 216 8.42 8.72 3.69
N ALA A 217 7.50 9.40 3.00
CA ALA A 217 7.40 10.85 2.97
C ALA A 217 7.13 11.41 4.37
N ALA A 218 6.16 10.84 5.09
CA ALA A 218 5.84 11.23 6.45
C ALA A 218 7.05 11.11 7.40
N LEU A 219 7.77 9.98 7.34
CA LEU A 219 8.98 9.76 8.13
C LEU A 219 10.09 10.73 7.72
N GLY A 220 10.31 10.93 6.43
CA GLY A 220 11.29 11.88 5.90
C GLY A 220 11.02 13.30 6.36
N SER A 221 9.77 13.76 6.27
CA SER A 221 9.34 15.08 6.76
C SER A 221 9.55 15.25 8.25
N LEU A 222 9.25 14.22 9.05
CA LEU A 222 9.51 14.23 10.49
C LEU A 222 11.00 14.34 10.80
N MET A 223 11.84 13.60 10.08
CA MET A 223 13.30 13.62 10.22
C MET A 223 13.90 14.95 9.75
N ALA A 224 13.29 15.58 8.75
CA ALA A 224 13.60 16.92 8.29
C ALA A 224 13.22 18.03 9.29
N GLY A 225 12.62 17.69 10.43
CA GLY A 225 12.24 18.70 11.43
C GLY A 225 10.94 19.45 11.11
N CYS A 226 10.08 18.91 10.24
CA CYS A 226 8.73 19.44 10.05
C CYS A 226 7.95 19.43 11.38
N THR A 227 7.37 20.56 11.74
CA THR A 227 6.59 20.74 12.98
C THR A 227 5.14 21.12 12.73
N VAL A 228 4.78 21.55 11.53
CA VAL A 228 3.41 21.94 11.18
C VAL A 228 2.95 21.17 9.94
N LEU A 229 1.87 20.42 10.09
CA LEU A 229 1.11 19.81 9.00
C LEU A 229 -0.26 20.47 8.93
N ALA A 230 -0.68 20.96 7.77
CA ALA A 230 -2.08 21.30 7.52
C ALA A 230 -2.56 20.63 6.22
N TRP A 231 -3.75 20.05 6.23
CA TRP A 231 -4.21 19.19 5.14
C TRP A 231 -5.73 19.12 5.06
N TYR A 232 -6.23 18.76 3.88
CA TYR A 232 -7.62 18.38 3.64
C TYR A 232 -7.66 16.93 3.14
N PRO A 233 -8.58 16.07 3.60
CA PRO A 233 -8.60 14.67 3.19
C PRO A 233 -8.88 14.48 1.70
N ILE A 234 -7.93 13.88 0.98
CA ILE A 234 -8.07 13.52 -0.43
C ILE A 234 -7.27 12.24 -0.73
N THR A 235 -7.88 11.29 -1.45
CA THR A 235 -7.16 10.08 -1.91
C THR A 235 -6.16 10.45 -3.02
N PRO A 236 -4.92 9.92 -3.02
CA PRO A 236 -4.31 9.02 -2.03
C PRO A 236 -3.55 9.71 -0.88
N SER A 237 -3.47 11.05 -0.83
CA SER A 237 -2.56 11.77 0.07
C SER A 237 -2.88 11.71 1.56
N SER A 238 -4.14 11.44 1.95
CA SER A 238 -4.53 11.38 3.38
C SER A 238 -3.63 10.47 4.22
N SER A 239 -3.17 9.35 3.65
CA SER A 239 -2.35 8.38 4.39
C SER A 239 -0.94 8.91 4.74
N LEU A 240 -0.41 9.87 4.00
CA LEU A 240 0.83 10.58 4.36
C LEU A 240 0.59 11.41 5.63
N CYS A 241 -0.51 12.16 5.66
CA CYS A 241 -0.88 13.00 6.80
C CYS A 241 -1.13 12.17 8.06
N GLU A 242 -1.88 11.06 7.93
CA GLU A 242 -2.13 10.11 9.01
C GLU A 242 -0.82 9.49 9.53
N ALA A 243 0.07 9.04 8.64
CA ALA A 243 1.37 8.51 9.02
C ALA A 243 2.24 9.54 9.74
N PHE A 244 2.22 10.81 9.32
CA PHE A 244 2.94 11.88 9.99
C PHE A 244 2.38 12.11 11.40
N ILE A 245 1.06 12.11 11.57
CA ILE A 245 0.39 12.22 12.88
C ILE A 245 0.83 11.09 13.79
N ASP A 246 0.76 9.84 13.32
CA ASP A 246 1.17 8.66 14.10
C ASP A 246 2.64 8.72 14.52
N TYR A 247 3.54 9.12 13.61
CA TYR A 247 4.95 9.28 13.94
C TYR A 247 5.23 10.47 14.87
N ALA A 248 4.51 11.58 14.72
CA ALA A 248 4.60 12.73 15.60
C ALA A 248 4.13 12.37 17.02
N GLU A 249 3.02 11.65 17.18
CA GLU A 249 2.55 11.19 18.49
C GLU A 249 3.56 10.27 19.18
N ARG A 250 4.29 9.48 18.39
CA ARG A 250 5.31 8.57 18.91
C ARG A 250 6.65 9.25 19.24
N PHE A 251 7.09 10.20 18.43
CA PHE A 251 8.46 10.72 18.46
C PHE A 251 8.60 12.21 18.75
N ARG A 252 7.50 12.98 18.74
CA ARG A 252 7.47 14.43 18.96
C ARG A 252 6.65 14.82 20.20
N VAL A 253 6.38 13.86 21.09
CA VAL A 253 5.81 14.13 22.41
C VAL A 253 6.91 14.02 23.45
N ASP A 254 7.09 15.08 24.24
CA ASP A 254 8.02 15.06 25.36
C ASP A 254 7.55 14.01 26.40
N PRO A 255 8.34 12.97 26.71
CA PRO A 255 7.88 11.91 27.62
C PRO A 255 7.68 12.37 29.06
N SER A 256 8.29 13.49 29.46
CA SER A 256 8.24 14.01 30.83
C SER A 256 7.09 15.00 31.04
N SER A 257 6.85 15.89 30.08
CA SER A 257 5.81 16.93 30.18
C SER A 257 4.52 16.60 29.41
N GLY A 258 4.57 15.66 28.46
CA GLY A 258 3.48 15.40 27.52
C GLY A 258 3.31 16.49 26.46
N GLU A 259 4.23 17.47 26.40
CA GLU A 259 4.20 18.56 25.43
C GLU A 259 4.37 18.03 24.01
N ARG A 260 3.48 18.45 23.11
CA ARG A 260 3.54 18.12 21.68
C ARG A 260 4.41 19.16 20.97
N ARG A 261 5.49 18.69 20.32
CA ARG A 261 6.45 19.52 19.57
C ARG A 261 6.12 19.62 18.08
N SER A 262 4.91 19.24 17.70
CA SER A 262 4.38 19.32 16.35
C SER A 262 2.85 19.44 16.40
N VAL A 263 2.26 20.07 15.39
CA VAL A 263 0.82 20.22 15.24
C VAL A 263 0.39 19.72 13.86
N ALA A 264 -0.74 19.02 13.83
CA ALA A 264 -1.40 18.60 12.60
C ALA A 264 -2.82 19.16 12.61
N ILE A 265 -3.20 19.86 11.54
CA ILE A 265 -4.49 20.53 11.42
C ILE A 265 -5.20 19.99 10.18
N GLN A 266 -6.34 19.34 10.39
CA GLN A 266 -7.25 19.04 9.30
C GLN A 266 -8.07 20.31 9.02
N ALA A 267 -7.76 20.97 7.91
CA ALA A 267 -8.43 22.18 7.47
C ALA A 267 -9.80 21.87 6.85
N GLU A 268 -10.59 22.92 6.63
CA GLU A 268 -11.90 22.85 5.98
C GLU A 268 -11.84 22.60 4.48
N ASP A 269 -10.74 23.02 3.83
CA ASP A 269 -10.44 22.83 2.41
C ASP A 269 -8.93 23.01 2.14
N GLU A 270 -8.51 22.78 0.89
CA GLU A 270 -7.12 22.97 0.47
C GLU A 270 -6.64 24.43 0.49
N LEU A 271 -7.53 25.42 0.40
CA LEU A 271 -7.17 26.85 0.48
C LEU A 271 -6.72 27.20 1.91
N ALA A 272 -7.51 26.80 2.90
CA ALA A 272 -7.19 26.96 4.31
C ALA A 272 -5.91 26.18 4.68
N ALA A 273 -5.77 24.95 4.17
CA ALA A 273 -4.58 24.13 4.42
C ALA A 273 -3.29 24.84 3.97
N ILE A 274 -3.21 25.31 2.73
CA ILE A 274 -2.00 25.99 2.25
C ILE A 274 -1.78 27.34 2.94
N GLY A 275 -2.85 28.07 3.27
CA GLY A 275 -2.76 29.32 4.04
C GLY A 275 -2.12 29.10 5.43
N ILE A 276 -2.51 28.04 6.14
CA ILE A 276 -1.90 27.66 7.42
C ILE A 276 -0.42 27.31 7.25
N VAL A 277 -0.07 26.53 6.22
CA VAL A 277 1.32 26.14 5.94
C VAL A 277 2.20 27.37 5.68
N LEU A 278 1.74 28.29 4.83
CA LEU A 278 2.50 29.50 4.53
C LEU A 278 2.61 30.42 5.75
N GLY A 279 1.55 30.55 6.55
CA GLY A 279 1.60 31.29 7.81
C GLY A 279 2.61 30.69 8.80
N ALA A 280 2.68 29.36 8.88
CA ALA A 280 3.67 28.66 9.69
C ALA A 280 5.10 28.83 9.15
N GLY A 281 5.30 28.73 7.83
CA GLY A 281 6.57 28.99 7.16
C GLY A 281 7.08 30.41 7.42
N TRP A 282 6.19 31.41 7.31
CA TRP A 282 6.50 32.81 7.64
C TRP A 282 6.91 33.00 9.11
N ALA A 283 6.30 32.26 10.03
CA ALA A 283 6.64 32.27 11.45
C ALA A 283 7.96 31.52 11.78
N GLY A 284 8.60 30.90 10.79
CA GLY A 284 9.88 30.19 10.91
C GLY A 284 9.76 28.69 11.20
N ALA A 285 8.58 28.10 11.05
CA ALA A 285 8.41 26.65 11.17
C ALA A 285 8.65 25.95 9.84
N ARG A 286 9.29 24.76 9.86
CA ARG A 286 9.22 23.83 8.74
C ARG A 286 7.79 23.26 8.67
N ALA A 287 7.06 23.63 7.62
CA ALA A 287 5.65 23.31 7.45
C ALA A 287 5.38 22.61 6.12
N MET A 288 4.40 21.70 6.12
CA MET A 288 3.97 20.99 4.90
C MET A 288 2.47 20.82 4.77
N THR A 289 2.04 20.60 3.54
CA THR A 289 0.75 20.01 3.19
C THR A 289 0.94 18.82 2.26
N ALA A 290 -0.08 17.97 2.16
CA ALA A 290 -0.13 16.88 1.20
C ALA A 290 -1.52 16.82 0.54
N THR A 291 -1.54 16.75 -0.78
CA THR A 291 -2.77 16.78 -1.58
C THR A 291 -2.59 15.97 -2.87
N SER A 292 -3.52 16.12 -3.82
CA SER A 292 -3.45 15.58 -5.17
C SER A 292 -3.92 16.64 -6.18
N GLY A 293 -3.85 16.37 -7.49
CA GLY A 293 -4.14 17.34 -8.57
C GLY A 293 -5.31 18.32 -8.36
N PRO A 294 -6.51 17.89 -7.91
CA PRO A 294 -7.61 18.82 -7.61
C PRO A 294 -7.28 19.84 -6.51
N GLY A 295 -6.60 19.40 -5.45
CA GLY A 295 -6.19 20.28 -4.37
C GLY A 295 -5.04 21.20 -4.75
N ILE A 296 -4.09 20.73 -5.57
CA ILE A 296 -3.07 21.60 -6.18
C ILE A 296 -3.73 22.75 -6.95
N SER A 297 -4.81 22.47 -7.67
CA SER A 297 -5.56 23.49 -8.41
C SER A 297 -6.14 24.56 -7.50
N LEU A 298 -6.66 24.18 -6.33
CA LEU A 298 -7.16 25.12 -5.33
C LEU A 298 -6.03 25.92 -4.67
N MET A 299 -4.90 25.28 -4.35
CA MET A 299 -3.77 25.92 -3.69
C MET A 299 -3.02 26.95 -4.56
N ALA A 300 -3.33 27.06 -5.86
CA ALA A 300 -2.56 27.83 -6.82
C ALA A 300 -2.38 29.31 -6.46
N GLU A 301 -3.43 29.99 -5.99
CA GLU A 301 -3.38 31.42 -5.65
C GLU A 301 -2.41 31.68 -4.48
N LEU A 302 -2.62 31.01 -3.36
CA LEU A 302 -1.79 31.19 -2.16
C LEU A 302 -0.37 30.68 -2.35
N THR A 303 -0.15 29.65 -3.17
CA THR A 303 1.21 29.21 -3.50
C THR A 303 1.96 30.30 -4.31
N GLY A 304 1.25 31.05 -5.15
CA GLY A 304 1.80 32.25 -5.81
C GLY A 304 2.20 33.34 -4.81
N LEU A 305 1.40 33.56 -3.77
CA LEU A 305 1.76 34.44 -2.66
C LEU A 305 3.02 33.96 -1.94
N GLY A 306 3.11 32.66 -1.63
CA GLY A 306 4.30 32.06 -1.00
C GLY A 306 5.57 32.25 -1.83
N TYR A 307 5.47 32.11 -3.15
CA TYR A 307 6.57 32.39 -4.08
C TYR A 307 6.97 33.88 -4.06
N TYR A 308 6.00 34.79 -4.16
CA TYR A 308 6.27 36.24 -4.17
C TYR A 308 6.85 36.74 -2.84
N ALA A 309 6.36 36.22 -1.72
CA ALA A 309 6.75 36.63 -0.38
C ALA A 309 7.95 35.84 0.19
N GLU A 310 8.60 35.01 -0.63
CA GLU A 310 9.78 34.22 -0.28
C GLU A 310 9.58 33.30 0.95
N ILE A 311 8.43 32.62 0.98
CA ILE A 311 8.01 31.80 2.13
C ILE A 311 8.41 30.33 1.90
N PRO A 312 9.22 29.73 2.79
CA PRO A 312 9.54 28.31 2.71
C PRO A 312 8.32 27.45 3.08
N ALA A 313 7.95 26.52 2.19
CA ALA A 313 6.89 25.54 2.42
C ALA A 313 7.14 24.28 1.57
N VAL A 314 6.72 23.11 2.06
CA VAL A 314 6.77 21.86 1.28
C VAL A 314 5.36 21.39 0.93
N ILE A 315 5.11 21.12 -0.35
CA ILE A 315 3.82 20.66 -0.85
C ILE A 315 4.01 19.30 -1.49
N PHE A 316 3.43 18.26 -0.89
CA PHE A 316 3.39 16.94 -1.51
C PHE A 316 2.18 16.84 -2.43
N ASP A 317 2.45 16.54 -3.71
CA ASP A 317 1.43 16.17 -4.68
C ASP A 317 1.52 14.66 -4.91
N ILE A 318 0.57 13.93 -4.33
CA ILE A 318 0.45 12.49 -4.55
C ILE A 318 -0.46 12.30 -5.77
N GLN A 319 0.16 12.23 -6.93
CA GLN A 319 -0.53 12.31 -8.21
C GLN A 319 -1.46 11.12 -8.43
N ARG A 320 -2.60 11.40 -9.05
CA ARG A 320 -3.61 10.42 -9.47
C ARG A 320 -4.16 10.80 -10.84
N VAL A 321 -4.94 9.92 -11.47
CA VAL A 321 -5.56 10.20 -12.77
C VAL A 321 -6.47 11.41 -12.68
N GLY A 322 -6.17 12.46 -13.46
CA GLY A 322 -7.07 13.56 -13.82
C GLY A 322 -7.66 13.41 -15.24
N PRO A 323 -8.24 14.48 -15.83
CA PRO A 323 -8.49 15.80 -15.23
C PRO A 323 -9.71 15.80 -14.29
N SER A 324 -9.91 16.91 -13.56
CA SER A 324 -11.01 17.07 -12.57
C SER A 324 -10.95 15.95 -11.52
N THR A 325 -12.09 15.34 -11.15
CA THR A 325 -12.10 14.18 -10.24
C THR A 325 -11.28 13.01 -10.78
N GLY A 326 -11.27 12.83 -12.11
CA GLY A 326 -10.59 11.76 -12.82
C GLY A 326 -10.91 10.36 -12.27
N LEU A 327 -9.87 9.57 -11.99
CA LEU A 327 -10.00 8.25 -11.36
C LEU A 327 -9.19 8.22 -10.05
N PRO A 328 -9.82 8.54 -8.89
CA PRO A 328 -9.12 8.73 -7.62
C PRO A 328 -8.24 7.57 -7.15
N THR A 329 -8.53 6.35 -7.60
CA THR A 329 -7.84 5.11 -7.21
C THR A 329 -6.93 4.56 -8.34
N ARG A 330 -6.52 5.43 -9.28
CA ARG A 330 -5.61 5.09 -10.38
C ARG A 330 -4.46 6.10 -10.43
N THR A 331 -3.27 5.59 -10.71
CA THR A 331 -2.05 6.40 -10.82
C THR A 331 -1.94 7.06 -12.20
N MET A 332 -1.41 8.28 -12.22
CA MET A 332 -0.99 9.05 -13.40
C MET A 332 0.04 10.07 -12.91
N GLN A 333 1.02 10.41 -13.74
CA GLN A 333 2.01 11.46 -13.46
C GLN A 333 1.78 12.66 -14.39
N GLY A 334 0.58 13.24 -14.30
CA GLY A 334 0.08 14.26 -15.25
C GLY A 334 0.30 15.70 -14.80
N ASP A 335 0.67 15.91 -13.54
CA ASP A 335 0.61 17.25 -12.90
C ASP A 335 1.94 18.01 -13.00
N VAL A 336 3.01 17.35 -13.49
CA VAL A 336 4.40 17.88 -13.51
C VAL A 336 4.51 19.28 -14.12
N SER A 337 4.01 19.50 -15.34
CA SER A 337 4.11 20.80 -16.00
C SER A 337 3.24 21.86 -15.33
N PHE A 338 2.06 21.45 -14.85
CA PHE A 338 1.13 22.32 -14.14
C PHE A 338 1.71 22.82 -12.81
N VAL A 339 2.32 21.93 -12.03
CA VAL A 339 2.95 22.27 -10.75
C VAL A 339 4.17 23.18 -10.96
N HIS A 340 5.00 22.90 -11.96
CA HIS A 340 6.21 23.71 -12.20
C HIS A 340 5.88 25.19 -12.43
N THR A 341 4.77 25.48 -13.13
CA THR A 341 4.31 26.85 -13.40
C THR A 341 3.04 27.21 -12.63
N LEU A 342 2.84 26.65 -11.43
CA LEU A 342 1.62 26.85 -10.66
C LEU A 342 1.43 28.32 -10.26
N SER A 343 0.18 28.79 -10.32
CA SER A 343 -0.26 30.18 -10.14
C SER A 343 -0.16 31.05 -11.40
N HIS A 344 -0.63 32.29 -11.28
CA HIS A 344 -0.57 33.29 -12.34
C HIS A 344 0.76 34.05 -12.29
N GLY A 345 1.17 34.61 -13.44
CA GLY A 345 2.46 35.31 -13.60
C GLY A 345 3.60 34.37 -13.99
N ASP A 346 4.84 34.80 -13.74
CA ASP A 346 6.07 34.09 -14.16
C ASP A 346 6.63 33.19 -13.04
N THR A 347 5.80 32.36 -12.41
CA THR A 347 6.22 31.44 -11.34
C THR A 347 6.95 30.21 -11.90
N ARG A 348 8.02 29.78 -11.22
CA ARG A 348 8.78 28.56 -11.53
C ARG A 348 9.19 27.85 -10.25
N HIS A 349 8.36 26.91 -9.80
CA HIS A 349 8.60 26.21 -8.54
C HIS A 349 9.63 25.10 -8.70
N PRO A 350 10.52 24.88 -7.70
CA PRO A 350 11.32 23.66 -7.61
C PRO A 350 10.43 22.43 -7.40
N VAL A 351 10.68 21.38 -8.18
CA VAL A 351 9.90 20.13 -8.15
C VAL A 351 10.84 18.93 -8.04
N LEU A 352 10.69 18.14 -6.97
CA LEU A 352 11.35 16.85 -6.79
C LEU A 352 10.47 15.73 -7.32
N LEU A 353 11.08 14.76 -8.02
CA LEU A 353 10.40 13.66 -8.73
C LEU A 353 10.99 12.31 -8.28
N PRO A 354 10.73 11.87 -7.04
CA PRO A 354 11.23 10.59 -6.56
C PRO A 354 10.65 9.42 -7.38
N GLY A 355 11.50 8.48 -7.77
CA GLY A 355 11.13 7.27 -8.51
C GLY A 355 11.09 6.00 -7.64
N THR A 356 11.48 6.08 -6.37
CA THR A 356 11.47 4.95 -5.43
C THR A 356 11.05 5.38 -4.02
N VAL A 357 10.59 4.44 -3.19
CA VAL A 357 10.23 4.72 -1.77
C VAL A 357 11.42 5.29 -0.99
N THR A 358 12.65 4.83 -1.27
CA THR A 358 13.86 5.40 -0.68
C THR A 358 14.08 6.85 -1.11
N GLU A 359 13.93 7.14 -2.39
CA GLU A 359 14.01 8.51 -2.89
C GLU A 359 12.91 9.39 -2.29
N VAL A 360 11.68 8.88 -2.08
CA VAL A 360 10.62 9.63 -1.41
C VAL A 360 11.04 10.06 0.01
N TYR A 361 11.64 9.16 0.79
CA TYR A 361 12.15 9.49 2.13
C TYR A 361 13.27 10.54 2.10
N GLU A 362 14.19 10.43 1.15
CA GLU A 362 15.31 11.36 1.01
C GLU A 362 14.87 12.71 0.44
N ASP A 363 14.01 12.72 -0.58
CA ASP A 363 13.46 13.93 -1.21
C ASP A 363 12.54 14.69 -0.28
N ALA A 364 11.81 14.02 0.61
CA ALA A 364 11.08 14.70 1.68
C ALA A 364 12.03 15.57 2.52
N GLN A 365 13.22 15.07 2.89
CA GLN A 365 14.21 15.86 3.63
C GLN A 365 14.84 16.96 2.78
N ARG A 366 15.26 16.62 1.55
CA ARG A 366 15.83 17.59 0.61
C ARG A 366 14.84 18.73 0.32
N ALA A 367 13.53 18.45 0.26
CA ALA A 367 12.52 19.46 0.00
C ALA A 367 12.51 20.56 1.05
N PHE A 368 12.57 20.23 2.35
CA PHE A 368 12.64 21.22 3.41
C PHE A 368 13.93 22.03 3.36
N ASP A 369 15.07 21.37 3.14
CA ASP A 369 16.36 22.04 3.05
C ASP A 369 16.42 22.98 1.84
N LEU A 370 15.81 22.58 0.71
CA LEU A 370 15.66 23.43 -0.48
C LEU A 370 14.70 24.59 -0.23
N ALA A 371 13.55 24.35 0.41
CA ALA A 371 12.55 25.37 0.68
C ALA A 371 13.14 26.50 1.53
N GLU A 372 13.89 26.17 2.58
CA GLU A 372 14.58 27.16 3.41
C GLU A 372 15.72 27.86 2.68
N ARG A 373 16.56 27.11 1.96
CA ARG A 373 17.74 27.68 1.27
C ARG A 373 17.36 28.60 0.11
N LEU A 374 16.29 28.26 -0.60
CA LEU A 374 15.78 29.02 -1.75
C LEU A 374 14.68 30.01 -1.36
N GLN A 375 14.19 29.94 -0.11
CA GLN A 375 13.11 30.76 0.42
C GLN A 375 11.88 30.75 -0.52
N THR A 376 11.39 29.55 -0.86
CA THR A 376 10.25 29.39 -1.79
C THR A 376 9.47 28.13 -1.47
N PRO A 377 8.19 28.03 -1.88
CA PRO A 377 7.49 26.75 -1.90
C PRO A 377 8.22 25.73 -2.78
N VAL A 378 8.36 24.50 -2.28
CA VAL A 378 8.98 23.37 -2.97
C VAL A 378 7.99 22.21 -3.05
N PHE A 379 7.91 21.58 -4.21
CA PHE A 379 7.01 20.46 -4.45
C PHE A 379 7.75 19.14 -4.45
N VAL A 380 7.09 18.10 -3.91
CA VAL A 380 7.49 16.71 -4.06
C VAL A 380 6.36 15.96 -4.75
N LEU A 381 6.62 15.53 -5.98
CA LEU A 381 5.65 14.84 -6.83
C LEU A 381 5.93 13.35 -6.81
N THR A 382 5.18 12.63 -5.98
CA THR A 382 5.08 11.16 -6.02
C THR A 382 3.74 10.80 -6.67
N ASP A 383 3.33 9.54 -6.60
CA ASP A 383 2.09 9.09 -7.19
C ASP A 383 1.47 7.92 -6.41
N LEU A 384 0.20 7.64 -6.70
CA LEU A 384 -0.59 6.58 -6.07
C LEU A 384 0.06 5.18 -6.11
N ASP A 385 0.98 4.91 -7.04
CA ASP A 385 1.67 3.64 -7.17
C ASP A 385 2.70 3.44 -6.04
N LEU A 386 3.50 4.47 -5.75
CA LEU A 386 4.55 4.41 -4.74
C LEU A 386 3.99 4.38 -3.32
N GLY A 387 2.86 5.03 -3.08
CA GLY A 387 2.18 5.06 -1.79
C GLY A 387 1.02 6.02 -1.82
#